data_AF-A0A170UAU0-F1
#
_entry.id   AF-A0A170UAU0-F1
#
_cell.length_a   1.000
_cell.length_b   1.000
_cell.length_c   1.000
_cell.angle_alpha   90.00
_cell.angle_beta   90.00
_cell.angle_gamma   90.00
#
_symmetry.space_group_name_H-M   'P 1'
#
loop_
_entity.id
_entity.type
_entity.pdbx_description
1 polymer ?
#
loop_
_entity_poly.entity_id
_entity_poly.type
_entity_poly.pdbx_seq_one_letter_code
_entity_poly.pdbx_strand_id
1 'polypeptide(L)'
;LRMSYNQFAGSVEVIKAVGTHMVLTFCTPQTELYSVVMSRDKELPKAELRGVNRMLEHRGLQRFSVRETCKDAASYYIPNIMIISLLAIVVMKFS
;
A
#
# COMPACT_ATOMS: atom_id res chain seq x y z
N LEU A 1 -12.11 21.83 -9.11
CA LEU A 1 -10.67 22.12 -9.24
C LEU A 1 -10.03 21.08 -10.17
N ARG A 2 -9.45 21.49 -11.30
CA ARG A 2 -8.54 20.63 -12.07
C ARG A 2 -7.19 20.68 -11.36
N MET A 3 -6.81 19.62 -10.63
CA MET A 3 -5.43 19.52 -10.17
C MET A 3 -4.56 19.20 -11.38
N SER A 4 -3.63 20.09 -11.73
CA SER A 4 -2.59 19.75 -12.69
C SER A 4 -1.74 18.64 -12.08
N TYR A 5 -1.63 17.51 -12.76
CA TYR A 5 -0.76 16.42 -12.32
C TYR A 5 0.68 16.88 -12.44
N ASN A 6 1.36 17.00 -11.30
CA ASN A 6 2.79 17.26 -11.26
C ASN A 6 3.50 15.91 -11.16
N GLN A 7 4.24 15.57 -12.21
CA GLN A 7 5.08 14.36 -12.21
C GLN A 7 6.16 14.47 -11.13
N PHE A 8 6.37 13.39 -10.39
CA PHE A 8 7.49 13.29 -9.47
C PHE A 8 8.81 13.29 -10.27
N ALA A 9 9.77 14.10 -9.83
CA ALA A 9 11.10 14.18 -10.41
C ALA A 9 12.14 14.11 -9.28
N GLY A 10 12.71 12.94 -9.04
CA GLY A 10 13.62 12.73 -7.93
C GLY A 10 14.08 11.28 -7.84
N SER A 11 14.66 10.90 -6.71
CA SER A 11 15.01 9.51 -6.41
C SER A 11 14.00 8.88 -5.47
N VAL A 12 13.79 7.57 -5.64
CA VAL A 12 12.98 6.76 -4.74
C VAL A 12 13.87 5.64 -4.22
N GLU A 13 14.00 5.55 -2.90
CA GLU A 13 14.81 4.54 -2.23
C GLU A 13 13.91 3.55 -1.47
N VAL A 14 14.24 2.26 -1.59
CA VAL A 14 13.61 1.21 -0.79
C VAL A 14 14.35 1.10 0.54
N ILE A 15 13.73 1.63 1.60
CA ILE A 15 14.31 1.60 2.96
C ILE A 15 14.13 0.23 3.60
N LYS A 16 12.98 -0.41 3.36
CA LYS A 16 12.63 -1.72 3.88
C LYS A 16 11.60 -2.38 2.96
N ALA A 17 11.82 -3.65 2.64
CA ALA A 17 10.83 -4.49 1.96
C ALA A 17 10.77 -5.85 2.67
N VAL A 18 9.60 -6.18 3.21
CA VAL A 18 9.35 -7.47 3.87
C VAL A 18 8.04 -8.08 3.38
N GLY A 19 7.74 -9.29 3.82
CA GLY A 19 6.55 -10.03 3.40
C GLY A 19 5.23 -9.28 3.60
N THR A 20 5.11 -8.39 4.59
CA THR A 20 3.84 -7.72 4.93
C THR A 20 3.77 -6.25 4.52
N HIS A 21 4.91 -5.56 4.42
CA HIS A 21 4.95 -4.12 4.18
C HIS A 21 6.24 -3.66 3.50
N MET A 22 6.17 -2.47 2.92
CA MET A 22 7.28 -1.78 2.28
C MET A 22 7.36 -0.33 2.74
N VAL A 23 8.58 0.17 2.92
CA VAL A 23 8.85 1.56 3.28
C VAL A 23 9.72 2.14 2.17
N LEU A 24 9.20 3.17 1.51
CA LEU A 24 9.88 3.94 0.48
C LEU A 24 10.21 5.32 1.00
N THR A 25 11.35 5.88 0.59
CA THR A 25 11.67 7.29 0.80
C THR A 25 11.81 7.96 -0.56
N PHE A 26 11.06 9.05 -0.73
CA PHE A 26 11.08 9.89 -1.91
C PHE A 26 11.92 11.12 -1.61
N CYS A 27 12.90 11.38 -2.48
CA CYS A 27 13.81 12.51 -2.39
C CYS A 27 13.69 13.34 -3.67
N THR A 28 13.11 14.53 -3.55
CA THR A 28 13.12 15.52 -4.63
C THR A 28 14.21 16.55 -4.30
N PRO A 29 15.20 16.77 -5.18
CA PRO A 29 16.24 17.78 -4.92
C PRO A 29 15.61 19.14 -4.56
N GLN A 30 16.07 19.73 -3.45
CA GLN A 30 15.74 21.09 -2.98
C GLN A 30 14.30 21.34 -2.50
N THR A 31 13.40 20.36 -2.56
CA THR A 31 11.97 20.61 -2.26
C THR A 31 11.40 19.73 -1.16
N GLU A 32 11.49 18.40 -1.27
CA GLU A 32 10.71 17.51 -0.42
C GLU A 32 11.43 16.19 -0.13
N LEU A 33 11.43 15.81 1.16
CA LEU A 33 11.86 14.51 1.66
C LEU A 33 10.71 13.91 2.44
N TYR A 34 10.14 12.81 1.96
CA TYR A 34 9.04 12.13 2.65
C TYR A 34 9.14 10.62 2.50
N SER A 35 8.52 9.89 3.43
CA SER A 35 8.47 8.44 3.41
C SER A 35 7.05 7.93 3.29
N VAL A 36 6.86 6.87 2.51
CA VAL A 36 5.58 6.20 2.28
C VAL A 36 5.66 4.79 2.84
N VAL A 37 4.73 4.45 3.71
CA VAL A 37 4.58 3.10 4.27
C VAL A 37 3.41 2.43 3.56
N MET A 38 3.66 1.30 2.93
CA MET A 38 2.67 0.51 2.20
C MET A 38 2.51 -0.86 2.86
N SER A 39 1.26 -1.27 3.06
CA SER A 39 0.88 -2.58 3.60
C SER A 39 0.25 -3.43 2.50
N ARG A 40 0.42 -4.76 2.55
CA ARG A 40 -0.33 -5.68 1.67
C ARG A 40 -1.81 -5.74 2.05
N ASP A 41 -2.08 -5.66 3.34
CA ASP A 41 -3.43 -5.62 3.87
C ASP A 41 -3.92 -4.18 4.03
N LYS A 42 -5.24 -4.03 4.19
CA LYS A 42 -5.91 -2.74 4.38
C LYS A 42 -5.26 -1.85 5.44
N GLU A 43 -4.78 -2.45 6.53
CA GLU A 43 -4.12 -1.74 7.62
C GLU A 43 -2.85 -2.48 8.01
N LEU A 44 -1.79 -1.73 8.35
CA LEU A 44 -0.60 -2.29 8.95
C LEU A 44 -0.84 -2.49 10.46
N PRO A 45 -0.53 -3.65 11.06
CA PRO A 45 -0.68 -3.84 12.50
C PRO A 45 0.07 -2.76 13.28
N LYS A 46 -0.56 -2.24 14.35
CA LYS A 46 0.00 -1.13 15.16
C LYS A 46 1.42 -1.42 15.68
N ALA A 47 1.73 -2.69 15.98
CA ALA A 47 3.06 -3.10 16.41
C ALA A 47 4.12 -2.90 15.31
N GLU A 48 3.82 -3.34 14.09
CA GLU A 48 4.68 -3.14 12.91
C GLU A 48 4.84 -1.66 12.59
N LEU A 49 3.74 -0.90 12.60
CA LEU A 49 3.78 0.54 12.34
C LEU A 49 4.65 1.30 13.36
N ARG A 50 4.60 0.91 14.65
CA ARG A 50 5.52 1.46 15.66
C ARG A 50 6.98 1.13 15.36
N GLY A 51 7.27 -0.07 14.89
CA GLY A 51 8.61 -0.47 14.48
C GLY A 51 9.12 0.36 13.31
N VAL A 52 8.27 0.54 12.28
CA VAL A 52 8.57 1.41 11.13
C VAL A 52 8.81 2.86 11.56
N ASN A 53 7.97 3.40 12.44
CA ASN A 53 8.14 4.78 12.94
C ASN A 53 9.46 4.98 13.68
N ARG A 54 9.84 4.04 14.56
CA ARG A 54 11.15 4.09 15.25
C ARG A 54 12.32 4.00 14.28
N MET A 55 12.21 3.15 13.27
CA MET A 55 13.23 3.02 12.23
C MET A 55 13.41 4.33 11.45
N LEU A 56 12.31 4.99 11.08
CA LEU A 56 12.35 6.29 10.38
C LEU A 56 12.93 7.40 11.26
N GLU A 57 12.51 7.47 12.54
CA GLU A 57 13.06 8.43 13.51
C GLU A 57 14.58 8.27 13.67
N HIS A 58 15.08 7.04 13.76
CA HIS A 58 16.51 6.76 13.87
C HIS A 58 17.31 7.17 12.61
N ARG A 59 16.65 7.24 11.45
CA ARG A 59 17.24 7.71 10.19
C ARG A 59 17.05 9.22 9.96
N GLY A 60 16.57 9.96 10.95
CA GLY A 60 16.34 11.40 10.85
C GLY A 60 15.05 11.80 10.12
N LEU A 61 14.18 10.83 9.78
CA LEU A 61 12.91 11.06 9.11
C LEU A 61 11.79 11.21 10.16
N GLN A 62 11.72 12.39 10.78
CA GLN A 62 10.74 12.68 11.82
C GLN A 62 9.32 12.89 11.24
N ARG A 63 8.30 12.59 12.05
CA ARG A 63 6.88 12.69 11.67
C ARG A 63 6.37 14.12 11.78
N PHE A 64 6.65 14.96 10.78
CA PHE A 64 6.10 16.31 10.70
C PHE A 64 4.66 16.35 10.18
N SER A 65 4.35 15.55 9.16
CA SER A 65 3.00 15.45 8.57
C SER A 65 2.75 14.01 8.15
N VAL A 66 1.78 13.36 8.81
CA VAL A 66 1.40 11.98 8.52
C VAL A 66 0.03 12.00 7.87
N ARG A 67 -0.05 11.45 6.66
CA ARG A 67 -1.31 11.28 5.93
C ARG A 67 -1.51 9.80 5.62
N GLU A 68 -2.66 9.29 6.02
CA GLU A 68 -3.12 7.96 5.64
C GLU A 68 -3.88 8.07 4.31
N THR A 69 -3.49 7.26 3.33
CA THR A 69 -4.07 7.26 1.98
C THR A 69 -4.61 5.87 1.66
N CYS A 70 -5.85 5.83 1.16
CA CYS A 70 -6.63 4.62 0.83
C CYS A 70 -6.98 3.73 2.04
N LYS A 71 -8.28 3.53 2.27
CA LYS A 71 -8.84 2.52 3.18
C LYS A 71 -9.26 1.24 2.44
N ASP A 72 -9.01 1.17 1.14
CA ASP A 72 -9.46 0.10 0.29
C ASP A 72 -8.26 -0.72 -0.17
N ALA A 73 -8.25 -2.00 0.21
CA ALA A 73 -7.27 -2.96 -0.26
C ALA A 73 -7.53 -3.31 -1.73
N ALA A 74 -6.58 -3.99 -2.38
CA ALA A 74 -6.85 -4.64 -3.65
C ALA A 74 -8.13 -5.48 -3.53
N SER A 75 -9.04 -5.34 -4.52
CA SER A 75 -10.33 -6.03 -4.51
C SER A 75 -10.10 -7.53 -4.37
N TYR A 76 -10.51 -8.12 -3.24
CA TYR A 76 -10.56 -9.56 -3.09
C TYR A 76 -11.61 -10.10 -4.07
N TYR A 77 -11.22 -11.06 -4.91
CA TYR A 77 -12.17 -11.76 -5.77
C TYR A 77 -13.10 -12.58 -4.87
N ILE A 78 -14.27 -12.02 -4.54
CA ILE A 78 -15.35 -12.78 -3.92
C ILE A 78 -16.07 -13.48 -5.09
N PRO A 79 -15.90 -14.79 -5.28
CA PRO A 79 -16.59 -15.47 -6.35
C PRO A 79 -18.09 -15.34 -6.13
N ASN A 80 -18.80 -14.90 -7.16
CA ASN A 80 -20.25 -14.82 -7.10
C ASN A 80 -20.80 -16.25 -6.98
N ILE A 81 -21.49 -16.54 -5.88
CA ILE A 81 -22.08 -17.87 -5.61
C ILE A 81 -22.99 -18.32 -6.76
N MET A 82 -23.63 -17.39 -7.47
CA MET A 82 -24.46 -17.69 -8.64
C MET A 82 -23.64 -18.24 -9.82
N ILE A 83 -22.40 -17.79 -9.99
CA ILE A 83 -21.50 -18.29 -11.04
C ILE A 83 -21.00 -19.68 -10.67
N ILE A 84 -20.67 -19.92 -9.40
CA ILE A 84 -20.27 -21.23 -8.91
C ILE A 84 -21.40 -22.25 -9.08
N SER A 85 -22.64 -21.89 -8.71
CA SER A 85 -23.78 -22.79 -8.82
C SER A 85 -24.10 -23.12 -10.28
N LEU A 86 -24.02 -22.14 -11.18
CA LEU A 86 -24.27 -22.34 -12.60
C LEU A 86 -23.20 -23.22 -13.25
N LEU A 87 -21.92 -23.02 -12.90
CA LEU A 87 -20.83 -23.91 -13.35
C LEU A 87 -21.03 -25.35 -12.84
N ALA A 88 -21.40 -25.52 -11.57
CA ALA A 88 -21.67 -26.85 -11.00
C ALA A 88 -22.83 -27.55 -11.74
N ILE A 89 -23.91 -26.84 -12.05
CA ILE A 89 -25.04 -27.39 -12.83
C ILE A 89 -24.59 -27.81 -14.24
N VAL A 90 -23.80 -27.00 -14.92
CA VAL A 90 -23.29 -27.32 -16.25
C VAL A 90 -22.41 -28.57 -16.22
N VAL A 91 -21.50 -28.68 -15.24
CA VAL A 91 -20.63 -29.86 -15.08
C VAL A 91 -21.44 -31.12 -14.79
N MET A 92 -22.43 -31.05 -13.88
CA MET A 92 -23.30 -32.18 -13.57
C MET A 92 -24.18 -32.62 -14.75
N LYS A 93 -24.47 -31.72 -15.69
CA LYS A 93 -25.31 -32.03 -16.87
C LYS A 93 -24.50 -32.62 -18.03
N PHE A 94 -23.18 -32.43 -18.04
CA PHE A 94 -22.25 -32.92 -19.07
C PHE A 94 -21.42 -34.14 -18.61
N SER A 95 -21.61 -34.60 -17.38
CA SER A 95 -21.10 -35.89 -16.87
C SER A 95 -22.18 -36.95 -16.91
#